data_AF-A0A0V0YY84-F1
#
_entry.id   AF-A0A0V0YY84-F1
#
_cell.length_a   1.000
_cell.length_b   1.000
_cell.length_c   1.000
_cell.angle_alpha   90.00
_cell.angle_beta   90.00
_cell.angle_gamma   90.00
#
_symmetry.space_group_name_H-M   'P 1'
#
loop_
_entity.id
_entity.type
_entity.pdbx_description
1 polymer ?
#
loop_
_entity_poly.entity_id
_entity_poly.type
_entity_poly.pdbx_seq_one_letter_code
_entity_poly.pdbx_strand_id
1 'polypeptide(L)'
;LHLVQNRCGGTSLVYEGRIYKLKRAGRQKYWRCSKDKKGCGGAVWTNLDVTTVIKRNDHIESCPVAYKMEKRAVLTKRSAEETKPIPAIYDE
;
A
#
# COMPACT_ATOMS: atom_id res chain seq x y z
N LEU A 1 20.83 -3.60 3.56
CA LEU A 1 20.43 -4.13 2.23
C LEU A 1 21.07 -5.50 2.09
N HIS A 2 20.32 -6.56 1.81
CA HIS A 2 20.91 -7.91 1.68
C HIS A 2 20.61 -8.48 0.30
N LEU A 3 21.66 -8.93 -0.40
CA LEU A 3 21.52 -9.61 -1.67
C LEU A 3 21.43 -11.12 -1.45
N VAL A 4 20.47 -11.73 -2.14
CA VAL A 4 20.24 -13.17 -2.13
C VAL A 4 20.32 -13.66 -3.57
N GLN A 5 21.31 -14.51 -3.85
CA GLN A 5 21.40 -15.22 -5.13
C GLN A 5 20.57 -16.50 -5.05
N ASN A 6 19.75 -16.75 -6.06
CA ASN A 6 19.00 -17.99 -6.16
C ASN A 6 19.82 -19.05 -6.93
N ARG A 7 19.42 -20.32 -6.80
CA ARG A 7 20.09 -21.45 -7.47
C ARG A 7 20.03 -21.40 -9.01
N CYS A 8 19.13 -20.59 -9.57
CA CYS A 8 18.94 -20.38 -11.00
C CYS A 8 19.68 -19.13 -11.53
N GLY A 9 20.62 -18.54 -10.76
CA GLY A 9 21.40 -17.37 -11.16
C GLY A 9 20.68 -16.02 -11.05
N GLY A 10 19.42 -15.99 -10.63
CA GLY A 10 18.68 -14.77 -10.36
C GLY A 10 19.12 -14.10 -9.05
N THR A 11 19.13 -12.76 -9.04
CA THR A 11 19.46 -11.96 -7.86
C THR A 11 18.23 -11.29 -7.26
N SER A 12 18.08 -11.41 -5.95
CA SER A 12 17.04 -10.75 -5.16
C SER A 12 17.64 -9.83 -4.11
N LEU A 13 16.95 -8.74 -3.82
CA LEU A 13 17.29 -7.79 -2.76
C LEU A 13 16.27 -7.92 -1.63
N VAL A 14 16.74 -8.18 -0.42
CA VAL A 14 15.96 -8.10 0.80
C VAL A 14 16.18 -6.72 1.43
N TYR A 15 15.09 -5.97 1.53
CA TYR A 15 15.06 -4.65 2.12
C TYR A 15 13.76 -4.47 2.88
N GLU A 16 13.86 -4.09 4.16
CA GLU A 16 12.71 -3.89 5.08
C GLU A 16 11.73 -5.07 5.10
N GLY A 17 12.25 -6.29 5.20
CA GLY A 17 11.44 -7.52 5.24
C GLY A 17 10.70 -7.84 3.94
N ARG A 18 10.97 -7.12 2.84
CA ARG A 18 10.43 -7.38 1.51
C ARG A 18 11.52 -7.90 0.58
N ILE A 19 11.14 -8.82 -0.30
CA ILE A 19 12.01 -9.37 -1.33
C ILE A 19 11.70 -8.68 -2.64
N TYR A 20 12.72 -8.12 -3.28
CA TYR A 20 12.64 -7.50 -4.59
C TYR A 20 13.49 -8.29 -5.60
N LYS A 21 12.96 -8.56 -6.79
CA LYS A 21 13.67 -9.19 -7.89
C LYS A 21 14.40 -8.14 -8.72
N LEU A 22 15.66 -8.40 -9.08
CA LEU A 22 16.39 -7.57 -10.03
C LEU A 22 15.70 -7.60 -11.39
N LYS A 23 15.53 -6.43 -12.00
CA LYS A 23 14.90 -6.27 -13.33
C LYS A 23 15.81 -5.57 -14.32
N ARG A 24 16.67 -4.67 -13.84
CA ARG A 24 17.67 -3.99 -14.67
C ARG A 24 18.93 -3.75 -13.86
N ALA A 25 20.08 -3.97 -14.49
CA ALA A 25 21.39 -3.59 -13.96
C ALA A 25 22.09 -2.73 -15.02
N GLY A 26 22.06 -1.42 -14.83
CA GLY A 26 22.79 -0.44 -15.64
C GLY A 26 23.61 0.46 -14.71
N ARG A 27 23.59 1.77 -14.95
CA ARG A 27 24.20 2.77 -14.04
C ARG A 27 23.65 2.68 -12.60
N GLN A 28 22.42 2.22 -12.46
CA GLN A 28 21.74 1.90 -11.20
C GLN A 28 21.02 0.57 -11.36
N LYS A 29 20.74 -0.10 -10.24
CA LYS A 29 19.98 -1.35 -10.23
C LYS A 29 18.52 -1.07 -9.91
N TYR A 30 17.63 -1.60 -10.75
CA TYR A 30 16.19 -1.50 -10.59
C TYR A 30 15.62 -2.82 -10.07
N TRP A 31 14.89 -2.73 -8.97
CA TRP A 31 14.33 -3.85 -8.23
C TRP A 31 12.82 -3.70 -8.13
N ARG A 32 12.09 -4.79 -8.40
CA ARG A 32 10.62 -4.83 -8.27
C ARG A 32 10.22 -5.84 -7.21
N CYS A 33 9.25 -5.49 -6.38
CA CYS A 33 8.72 -6.38 -5.35
C CYS A 33 8.35 -7.75 -5.96
N SER A 34 8.79 -8.83 -5.31
CA SER A 34 8.55 -10.20 -5.77
C SER A 34 7.21 -10.78 -5.32
N LYS A 35 6.52 -10.14 -4.37
CA LYS A 35 5.47 -10.79 -3.58
C LYS A 35 4.19 -11.02 -4.39
N ASP A 36 3.68 -12.24 -4.26
CA ASP A 36 2.52 -12.86 -4.95
C ASP A 36 1.14 -12.38 -4.47
N LYS A 37 1.09 -11.40 -3.55
CA LYS A 37 -0.17 -10.76 -3.16
C LYS A 37 -0.52 -9.73 -4.23
N LYS A 38 -1.67 -9.91 -4.90
CA LYS A 38 -2.26 -8.92 -5.82
C LYS A 38 -2.08 -7.52 -5.20
N GLY A 39 -1.30 -6.66 -5.85
CA GLY A 39 -1.07 -5.28 -5.39
C GLY A 39 0.35 -4.90 -4.93
N CYS A 40 1.37 -5.79 -4.94
CA CYS A 40 2.75 -5.34 -4.60
C CYS A 40 3.40 -4.53 -5.75
N GLY A 41 3.03 -3.26 -5.91
CA GLY A 41 3.63 -2.33 -6.88
C GLY A 41 4.95 -1.68 -6.43
N GLY A 42 5.54 -2.18 -5.34
CA GLY A 42 6.76 -1.64 -4.75
C GLY A 42 7.97 -1.76 -5.70
N ALA A 43 8.73 -0.68 -5.85
CA ALA A 43 9.98 -0.64 -6.61
C ALA A 43 11.08 0.11 -5.85
N VAL A 44 12.32 -0.33 -6.03
CA VAL A 44 13.50 0.27 -5.40
C VAL A 44 14.59 0.43 -6.47
N TRP A 45 15.32 1.54 -6.41
CA TRP A 45 16.52 1.78 -7.19
C TRP A 45 17.70 1.91 -6.24
N THR A 46 18.79 1.20 -6.54
CA THR A 46 20.03 1.25 -5.78
C THR A 46 21.20 1.64 -6.66
N ASN A 47 22.33 2.00 -6.05
CA ASN A 47 23.61 2.05 -6.76
C ASN A 47 24.02 0.64 -7.26
N LEU A 48 25.08 0.59 -8.06
CA LEU A 48 25.57 -0.65 -8.67
C LEU A 48 25.94 -1.71 -7.61
N ASP A 49 26.54 -1.26 -6.51
CA ASP A 49 27.00 -2.12 -5.40
C ASP A 49 25.90 -2.43 -4.38
N VAL A 50 24.71 -1.87 -4.56
CA VAL A 50 23.54 -2.12 -3.68
C VAL A 50 23.83 -1.76 -2.21
N THR A 51 24.68 -0.76 -2.01
CA THR A 51 25.02 -0.23 -0.68
C THR A 51 24.04 0.86 -0.25
N THR A 52 23.42 1.57 -1.20
CA THR A 52 22.47 2.65 -0.91
C THR A 52 21.21 2.54 -1.76
N VAL A 53 20.07 2.88 -1.16
CA VAL A 53 18.81 3.09 -1.87
C VAL A 53 18.76 4.54 -2.36
N ILE A 54 18.63 4.72 -3.68
CA ILE A 54 18.59 6.02 -4.34
C ILE A 54 17.16 6.52 -4.45
N LYS A 55 16.24 5.62 -4.79
CA LYS A 55 14.81 5.94 -4.93
C LYS A 55 13.98 4.76 -4.52
N ARG A 56 12.84 5.05 -3.89
CA ARG A 56 11.80 4.06 -3.57
C ARG A 56 10.46 4.53 -4.10
N ASN A 57 9.67 3.59 -4.60
CA ASN A 57 8.28 3.79 -4.95
C ASN A 57 7.47 2.68 -4.30
N ASP A 58 6.91 2.95 -3.12
CA ASP A 58 5.92 2.06 -2.53
C ASP A 58 4.57 2.46 -3.10
N HIS A 59 4.06 1.71 -4.08
CA HIS A 59 2.67 1.81 -4.46
C HIS A 59 1.82 1.26 -3.31
N ILE A 60 1.61 2.08 -2.29
CA ILE A 60 0.56 1.87 -1.31
C ILE A 60 -0.71 2.20 -2.08
N GLU A 61 -1.46 1.20 -2.52
CA GLU A 61 -2.87 1.38 -2.84
C GLU A 61 -3.58 1.81 -1.56
N SER A 62 -3.47 3.10 -1.21
CA SER A 62 -4.48 3.73 -0.36
C SER A 62 -5.71 3.81 -1.24
N CYS A 63 -6.48 2.73 -1.24
CA CYS A 63 -7.71 2.60 -2.01
C CYS A 63 -8.60 3.83 -1.71
N PRO A 64 -8.86 4.73 -2.68
CA PRO A 64 -9.67 5.92 -2.46
C PRO A 64 -11.15 5.58 -2.16
N VAL A 65 -11.51 4.29 -2.13
CA VAL A 65 -12.87 3.85 -1.84
C VAL A 65 -13.14 3.84 -0.33
N ALA A 66 -12.10 3.77 0.53
CA ALA A 66 -12.27 3.77 1.98
C ALA A 66 -12.76 5.13 2.53
N TYR A 67 -12.24 6.26 2.00
CA TYR A 67 -12.67 7.59 2.46
C TYR A 67 -14.14 7.89 2.12
N LYS A 68 -14.72 7.23 1.12
CA LYS A 68 -16.13 7.43 0.74
C LYS A 68 -17.10 6.65 1.64
N MET A 69 -16.70 5.48 2.14
CA MET A 69 -17.55 4.71 3.07
C MET A 69 -17.59 5.34 4.46
N GLU A 70 -16.47 5.85 4.99
CA GLU A 70 -16.46 6.51 6.30
C GLU A 70 -17.37 7.75 6.34
N LYS A 71 -17.35 8.58 5.28
CA LYS A 71 -18.26 9.74 5.18
C LYS A 71 -19.74 9.35 5.15
N ARG A 72 -20.10 8.25 4.47
CA ARG A 72 -21.49 7.75 4.46
C ARG A 72 -21.89 7.21 5.84
N ALA A 73 -21.01 6.47 6.52
CA ALA A 73 -21.29 5.95 7.86
C ALA A 73 -21.49 7.07 8.90
N VAL A 74 -20.69 8.13 8.84
CA VAL A 74 -20.82 9.29 9.74
C VAL A 74 -22.11 10.08 9.50
N LEU A 75 -22.49 10.28 8.23
CA LEU A 75 -23.78 10.91 7.87
C LEU A 75 -24.98 10.10 8.38
N THR A 76 -24.97 8.78 8.19
CA THR A 76 -26.08 7.92 8.65
C THR A 76 -26.22 7.91 10.18
N LYS A 77 -25.11 7.98 10.93
CA LYS A 77 -25.17 8.04 12.41
C LYS A 77 -25.82 9.33 12.92
N ARG A 78 -25.56 10.48 12.30
CA ARG A 78 -26.23 11.74 12.67
C ARG A 78 -27.74 11.70 12.38
N SER A 79 -28.17 11.12 11.26
CA SER A 79 -29.59 11.03 10.91
C SER A 79 -30.39 10.10 11.85
N ALA A 80 -29.78 9.01 12.34
CA ALA A 80 -30.43 8.08 13.27
C ALA A 80 -30.59 8.68 14.68
N GLU A 81 -29.69 9.58 15.10
CA GLU A 81 -29.77 10.24 16.41
C GLU A 81 -30.76 11.42 16.41
N GLU A 82 -31.03 12.02 15.24
CA GLU A 82 -31.94 13.15 15.05
C GLU A 82 -33.42 12.73 14.82
N THR A 83 -33.73 11.43 14.88
CA THR A 83 -35.11 10.92 14.77
C THR A 83 -35.64 10.43 16.12
N LYS A 84 -35.66 11.31 17.13
CA LYS A 84 -36.55 11.11 18.30
C LYS A 84 -37.94 11.63 17.91
N PRO A 85 -38.99 10.81 17.91
CA PRO A 85 -40.33 11.28 17.55
C PRO A 85 -40.79 12.32 18.57
N ILE A 86 -41.24 13.48 18.08
CA ILE A 86 -41.95 14.48 18.88
C ILE A 86 -43.27 13.83 19.29
N PRO A 87 -43.61 13.74 20.59
CA PRO A 87 -44.91 13.23 21.02
C PRO A 87 -46.00 14.12 20.40
N ALA A 88 -46.82 13.54 19.54
CA ALA A 88 -48.02 14.20 19.06
C ALA A 88 -48.97 14.33 20.25
N ILE A 89 -49.07 15.54 20.80
CA ILE A 89 -50.10 15.87 21.78
C ILE A 89 -51.37 16.12 20.96
N TYR A 90 -52.29 15.16 21.00
CA TYR A 90 -53.66 15.35 20.54
C TYR A 90 -54.46 15.86 21.74
N ASP A 91 -55.09 17.02 21.61
CA ASP A 91 -56.15 17.47 22.51
C ASP A 91 -57.40 17.71 21.66
N GLU A 92 -58.51 17.13 22.13
CA GLU A 92 -59.87 17.19 21.58
C GLU A 92 -60.52 18.56 21.81
#